data_AF-A0A536QW93-F1
#
_entry.id   AF-A0A536QW93-F1
#
_cell.length_a   1.000
_cell.length_b   1.000
_cell.length_c   1.000
_cell.angle_alpha   90.00
_cell.angle_beta   90.00
_cell.angle_gamma   90.00
#
_symmetry.space_group_name_H-M   'P 1'
#
loop_
_entity.id
_entity.type
_entity.pdbx_description
1 polymer ?
#
loop_
_entity_poly.entity_id
_entity_poly.type
_entity_poly.pdbx_seq_one_letter_code
_entity_poly.pdbx_strand_id
1 'polypeptide(L)'
;MTLHRVEVAVFAIALTVFGLVALALVWSGDWAYAALANLGGGPTRTILVPRVLDGSRVESPADLALWLGWHHAWAAYVTGLSSTPPISWGTGPLFTADEYAHMADVRAVFRGAEIAAVLALFVGGYRISRARRRGTALRLVRAGALVAAGIVAVIGVAAALAFDPLFLLFHDVFFPQGNFLFDPATSNLLRLYPEWYWQGITAGVAVSFIALALLAALISHGMLRRRSNTYTRAA
;
A
#
# COMPACT_ATOMS: atom_id res chain seq x y z
N MET A 1 9.05 -3.30 -34.19
CA MET A 1 8.89 -2.32 -33.08
C MET A 1 7.82 -2.72 -32.06
N THR A 2 6.71 -3.35 -32.46
CA THR A 2 5.58 -3.72 -31.59
C THR A 2 5.97 -4.66 -30.45
N LEU A 3 6.74 -5.71 -30.73
CA LEU A 3 7.14 -6.70 -29.73
C LEU A 3 7.88 -6.07 -28.55
N HIS A 4 8.85 -5.18 -28.80
CA HIS A 4 9.62 -4.52 -27.74
C HIS A 4 8.76 -3.65 -26.81
N ARG A 5 7.79 -2.92 -27.37
CA ARG A 5 6.85 -2.12 -26.57
C ARG A 5 6.00 -2.99 -25.65
N VAL A 6 5.55 -4.15 -26.14
CA VAL A 6 4.83 -5.14 -25.33
C VAL A 6 5.73 -5.69 -24.21
N GLU A 7 7.01 -5.99 -24.49
CA GLU A 7 7.94 -6.48 -23.46
C GLU A 7 8.11 -5.47 -22.32
N VAL A 8 8.24 -4.19 -22.66
CA VAL A 8 8.35 -3.08 -21.70
C VAL A 8 7.06 -2.90 -20.91
N ALA A 9 5.90 -2.91 -21.58
CA ALA A 9 4.61 -2.75 -20.92
C ALA A 9 4.34 -3.87 -19.91
N VAL A 10 4.56 -5.14 -20.29
CA VAL A 10 4.38 -6.29 -19.40
C VAL A 10 5.31 -6.19 -18.19
N PHE A 11 6.59 -5.82 -18.41
CA PHE A 11 7.53 -5.65 -17.29
C PHE A 11 7.15 -4.46 -16.40
N ALA A 12 6.68 -3.34 -16.96
CA ALA A 12 6.25 -2.17 -16.20
C ALA A 12 5.02 -2.48 -15.33
N ILE A 13 4.04 -3.21 -15.86
CA ILE A 13 2.86 -3.66 -15.10
C ILE A 13 3.30 -4.58 -13.97
N ALA A 14 4.14 -5.59 -14.25
CA ALA A 14 4.66 -6.49 -13.24
C ALA A 14 5.43 -5.75 -12.13
N LEU A 15 6.30 -4.80 -12.50
CA LEU A 15 7.02 -3.96 -11.56
C LEU A 15 6.07 -3.11 -10.71
N THR A 16 5.04 -2.53 -11.33
CA THR A 16 4.05 -1.68 -10.65
C THR A 16 3.25 -2.48 -9.64
N VAL A 17 2.67 -3.61 -10.05
CA VAL A 17 1.86 -4.48 -9.17
C VAL A 17 2.69 -4.99 -8.00
N PHE A 18 3.86 -5.58 -8.27
CA PHE A 18 4.72 -6.08 -7.19
C PHE A 18 5.20 -4.95 -6.27
N GLY A 19 5.67 -3.84 -6.84
CA GLY A 19 6.24 -2.75 -6.07
C GLY A 19 5.23 -2.01 -5.21
N LEU A 20 4.01 -1.76 -5.73
CA LEU A 20 2.95 -1.11 -4.94
C LEU A 20 2.50 -1.97 -3.76
N VAL A 21 2.31 -3.29 -3.95
CA VAL A 21 1.93 -4.19 -2.87
C VAL A 21 3.06 -4.34 -1.84
N ALA A 22 4.30 -4.55 -2.29
CA ALA A 22 5.45 -4.66 -1.39
C ALA A 22 5.63 -3.38 -0.56
N LEU A 23 5.50 -2.20 -1.17
CA LEU A 23 5.61 -0.93 -0.45
C LEU A 23 4.39 -0.68 0.45
N ALA A 24 3.18 -1.08 0.07
CA ALA A 24 2.03 -0.99 0.95
C ALA A 24 2.23 -1.80 2.23
N LEU A 25 2.82 -3.00 2.15
CA LEU A 25 3.18 -3.81 3.32
C LEU A 25 4.29 -3.16 4.17
N VAL A 26 5.26 -2.49 3.54
CA VAL A 26 6.30 -1.75 4.28
C VAL A 26 5.69 -0.55 5.00
N TRP A 27 4.81 0.19 4.34
CA TRP A 27 4.13 1.37 4.89
C TRP A 27 3.00 1.00 5.86
N SER A 28 2.51 -0.25 5.90
CA SER A 28 1.54 -0.69 6.91
C SER A 28 2.18 -1.05 8.26
N GLY A 29 3.46 -0.72 8.47
CA GLY A 29 4.15 -0.98 9.73
C GLY A 29 3.98 0.14 10.76
N ASP A 30 4.16 -0.22 12.04
CA ASP A 30 4.04 0.67 13.20
C ASP A 30 4.84 1.98 13.04
N TRP A 31 6.01 1.92 12.37
CA TRP A 31 6.85 3.08 12.11
C TRP A 31 6.14 4.15 11.27
N ALA A 32 5.37 3.74 10.27
CA ALA A 32 4.70 4.65 9.35
C ALA A 32 3.50 5.28 10.04
N TYR A 33 2.73 4.47 10.78
CA TYR A 33 1.65 4.98 11.60
C TYR A 33 2.15 6.04 12.59
N ALA A 34 3.21 5.73 13.35
CA ALA A 34 3.80 6.67 14.29
C ALA A 34 4.32 7.95 13.61
N ALA A 35 5.02 7.82 12.49
CA ALA A 35 5.55 8.95 11.73
C ALA A 35 4.42 9.86 11.23
N LEU A 36 3.38 9.28 10.61
CA LEU A 36 2.24 10.02 10.07
C LEU A 36 1.41 10.67 11.18
N ALA A 37 1.20 9.96 12.29
CA ALA A 37 0.52 10.51 13.45
C ALA A 37 1.26 11.75 13.99
N ASN A 38 2.58 11.70 14.08
CA ASN A 38 3.39 12.85 14.53
C ASN A 38 3.35 14.03 13.56
N LEU A 39 3.26 13.77 12.25
CA LEU A 39 3.13 14.82 11.22
C LEU A 39 1.74 15.45 11.19
N GLY A 40 0.70 14.66 11.48
CA GLY A 40 -0.72 15.07 11.44
C GLY A 40 -1.24 15.76 12.71
N GLY A 41 -0.39 16.09 13.68
CA GLY A 41 -0.81 16.68 14.97
C GLY A 41 -1.21 15.67 16.06
N GLY A 42 -0.92 14.39 15.83
CA GLY A 42 -1.20 13.27 16.73
C GLY A 42 -2.42 12.44 16.31
N PRO A 43 -2.53 11.19 16.77
CA PRO A 43 -3.75 10.41 16.58
C PRO A 43 -4.89 11.01 17.42
N THR A 44 -6.13 10.63 17.13
CA THR A 44 -7.28 10.99 17.96
C THR A 44 -6.99 10.62 19.42
N ARG A 45 -7.19 11.56 20.36
CA ARG A 45 -6.80 11.35 21.76
C ARG A 45 -7.77 10.50 22.56
N THR A 46 -8.85 10.04 21.94
CA THR A 46 -9.91 9.28 22.57
C THR A 46 -10.37 8.10 21.72
N ILE A 47 -10.75 7.02 22.39
CA ILE A 47 -11.38 5.83 21.82
C ILE A 47 -12.71 5.58 22.51
N LEU A 48 -13.69 5.01 21.80
CA LEU A 48 -14.97 4.65 22.38
C LEU A 48 -14.91 3.26 22.99
N VAL A 49 -15.07 3.15 24.30
CA VAL A 49 -15.05 1.88 25.03
C VAL A 49 -16.47 1.58 25.52
N PRO A 50 -16.97 0.35 25.38
CA PRO A 50 -18.25 -0.03 25.97
C PRO A 50 -18.17 -0.02 27.50
N ARG A 51 -19.11 0.66 28.16
CA ARG A 51 -19.25 0.59 29.63
C ARG A 51 -19.67 -0.82 30.04
N VAL A 52 -19.07 -1.28 31.14
CA VAL A 52 -19.39 -2.58 31.76
C VAL A 52 -20.84 -2.66 32.21
N LEU A 53 -21.41 -1.56 32.68
CA LEU A 53 -22.73 -1.53 33.33
C LEU A 53 -23.90 -1.64 32.35
N ASP A 54 -23.84 -0.93 31.23
CA ASP A 54 -24.98 -0.74 30.31
C ASP A 54 -24.63 -0.93 28.83
N GLY A 55 -23.36 -1.23 28.50
CA GLY A 55 -22.89 -1.38 27.13
C GLY A 55 -22.80 -0.06 26.33
N SER A 56 -23.16 1.09 26.93
CA SER A 56 -23.05 2.40 26.28
C SER A 56 -21.58 2.71 25.96
N ARG A 57 -21.32 3.27 24.78
CA ARG A 57 -19.96 3.65 24.38
C ARG A 57 -19.59 5.01 24.95
N VAL A 58 -18.48 5.07 25.67
CA VAL A 58 -17.94 6.32 26.23
C VAL A 58 -16.55 6.59 25.74
N GLU A 59 -16.22 7.88 25.62
CA GLU A 59 -14.85 8.28 25.31
C GLU A 59 -13.92 7.97 26.47
N SER A 60 -12.85 7.26 26.15
CA SER A 60 -11.72 6.98 27.04
C SER A 60 -10.46 7.57 26.42
N PRO A 61 -9.52 8.12 27.22
CA PRO A 61 -8.21 8.54 26.72
C PRO A 61 -7.50 7.41 25.97
N ALA A 62 -6.84 7.75 24.86
CA ALA A 62 -6.03 6.86 24.06
C ALA A 62 -4.71 7.54 23.71
N ASP A 63 -3.60 6.89 24.04
CA ASP A 63 -2.26 7.34 23.67
C ASP A 63 -1.76 6.64 22.41
N LEU A 64 -0.61 7.08 21.89
CA LEU A 64 -0.02 6.52 20.68
C LEU A 64 0.30 5.03 20.83
N ALA A 65 0.70 4.57 22.02
CA ALA A 65 1.03 3.17 22.26
C ALA A 65 -0.21 2.28 22.10
N LEU A 66 -1.36 2.72 22.62
CA LEU A 66 -2.63 2.03 22.43
C LEU A 66 -3.04 1.97 20.96
N TRP A 67 -2.90 3.08 20.22
CA TRP A 67 -3.20 3.10 18.79
C TRP A 67 -2.30 2.18 17.97
N LEU A 68 -1.00 2.16 18.27
CA LEU A 68 -0.04 1.25 17.64
C LEU A 68 -0.38 -0.21 17.94
N GLY A 69 -0.83 -0.54 19.16
CA GLY A 69 -1.29 -1.89 19.49
C GLY A 69 -2.45 -2.36 18.60
N TRP A 70 -3.47 -1.51 18.41
CA TRP A 70 -4.59 -1.84 17.54
C TRP A 70 -4.22 -1.86 16.06
N HIS A 71 -3.41 -0.90 15.62
CA HIS A 71 -2.87 -0.86 14.27
C HIS A 71 -2.11 -2.14 13.94
N HIS A 72 -1.19 -2.55 14.81
CA HIS A 72 -0.41 -3.78 14.67
C HIS A 72 -1.30 -5.00 14.57
N ALA A 73 -2.29 -5.13 15.46
CA ALA A 73 -3.18 -6.28 15.50
C ALA A 73 -4.05 -6.36 14.23
N TRP A 74 -4.57 -5.23 13.74
CA TRP A 74 -5.32 -5.17 12.49
C TRP A 74 -4.43 -5.46 11.28
N ALA A 75 -3.24 -4.87 11.21
CA ALA A 75 -2.26 -5.11 10.15
C ALA A 75 -1.89 -6.60 10.08
N ALA A 76 -1.61 -7.23 11.22
CA ALA A 76 -1.34 -8.66 11.30
C ALA A 76 -2.53 -9.52 10.82
N TYR A 77 -3.76 -9.14 11.16
CA TYR A 77 -4.96 -9.85 10.70
C TYR A 77 -5.16 -9.74 9.19
N VAL A 78 -5.10 -8.53 8.61
CA VAL A 78 -5.38 -8.31 7.18
C VAL A 78 -4.29 -8.88 6.26
N THR A 79 -3.03 -8.89 6.72
CA THR A 79 -1.90 -9.50 6.01
C THR A 79 -1.75 -11.00 6.29
N GLY A 80 -2.67 -11.58 7.07
CA GLY A 80 -2.69 -13.03 7.34
C GLY A 80 -1.63 -13.55 8.31
N LEU A 81 -0.85 -12.67 8.96
CA LEU A 81 0.03 -13.02 10.08
C LEU A 81 -0.75 -13.48 11.31
N SER A 82 -2.00 -13.05 11.46
CA SER A 82 -2.96 -13.54 12.45
C SER A 82 -4.22 -14.09 11.79
N SER A 83 -4.76 -15.19 12.34
CA SER A 83 -6.09 -15.70 11.95
C SER A 83 -7.22 -15.00 12.70
N THR A 84 -6.95 -14.43 13.87
CA THR A 84 -7.94 -13.79 14.74
C THR A 84 -7.88 -12.27 14.62
N PRO A 85 -9.03 -11.59 14.44
CA PRO A 85 -9.06 -10.13 14.46
C PRO A 85 -8.79 -9.62 15.88
N PRO A 86 -8.47 -8.33 16.04
CA PRO A 86 -8.21 -7.76 17.36
C PRO A 86 -9.45 -7.90 18.25
N ILE A 87 -9.25 -8.51 19.41
CA ILE A 87 -10.29 -8.66 20.44
C ILE A 87 -10.18 -7.51 21.43
N SER A 88 -11.31 -7.03 21.93
CA SER A 88 -11.31 -6.08 23.04
C SER A 88 -11.01 -6.80 24.35
N TRP A 89 -10.25 -6.15 25.22
CA TRP A 89 -10.09 -6.57 26.60
C TRP A 89 -11.29 -5.99 27.39
N GLY A 90 -12.29 -6.80 27.74
CA GLY A 90 -13.48 -6.33 28.48
C GLY A 90 -14.79 -7.07 28.16
N THR A 91 -15.92 -6.44 28.49
CA THR A 91 -17.28 -7.03 28.43
C THR A 91 -18.01 -6.87 27.10
N GLY A 92 -17.41 -6.27 26.07
CA GLY A 92 -18.04 -6.11 24.75
C GLY A 92 -17.04 -5.71 23.65
N PRO A 93 -17.39 -5.89 22.37
CA PRO A 93 -16.48 -5.65 21.25
C PRO A 93 -16.15 -4.16 21.08
N LEU A 94 -14.85 -3.85 20.92
CA LEU A 94 -14.34 -2.48 20.75
C LEU A 94 -14.77 -1.91 19.39
N PHE A 95 -14.73 -2.74 18.34
CA PHE A 95 -15.23 -2.40 17.01
C PHE A 95 -16.66 -2.93 16.85
N THR A 96 -17.47 -2.28 16.02
CA THR A 96 -18.84 -2.70 15.69
C THR A 96 -18.82 -3.95 14.80
N ALA A 97 -19.96 -4.62 14.66
CA ALA A 97 -20.09 -5.77 13.76
C ALA A 97 -19.73 -5.41 12.31
N ASP A 98 -20.15 -4.23 11.83
CA ASP A 98 -19.84 -3.76 10.48
C ASP A 98 -18.35 -3.45 10.31
N GLU A 99 -17.69 -2.85 11.32
CA GLU A 99 -16.24 -2.61 11.29
C GLU A 99 -15.45 -3.94 11.24
N TYR A 100 -15.89 -4.97 11.97
CA TYR A 100 -15.28 -6.31 11.89
C TYR A 100 -15.53 -6.97 10.53
N ALA A 101 -16.75 -6.88 10.00
CA ALA A 101 -17.10 -7.44 8.70
C ALA A 101 -16.26 -6.77 7.58
N HIS A 102 -16.15 -5.45 7.61
CA HIS A 102 -15.32 -4.69 6.69
C HIS A 102 -13.86 -5.12 6.72
N MET A 103 -13.27 -5.25 7.91
CA MET A 103 -11.87 -5.68 8.02
C MET A 103 -11.65 -7.13 7.56
N ALA A 104 -12.66 -8.00 7.66
CA ALA A 104 -12.62 -9.33 7.08
C ALA A 104 -12.62 -9.30 5.54
N ASP A 105 -13.37 -8.37 4.93
CA ASP A 105 -13.35 -8.14 3.49
C ASP A 105 -12.02 -7.52 3.04
N VAL A 106 -11.49 -6.53 3.77
CA VAL A 106 -10.15 -5.95 3.55
C VAL A 106 -9.09 -7.04 3.55
N ARG A 107 -9.16 -8.01 4.48
CA ARG A 107 -8.27 -9.18 4.49
C ARG A 107 -8.38 -10.02 3.21
N ALA A 108 -9.55 -10.14 2.59
CA ALA A 108 -9.68 -10.83 1.31
C ALA A 108 -9.01 -10.04 0.16
N VAL A 109 -9.16 -8.71 0.15
CA VAL A 109 -8.51 -7.82 -0.82
C VAL A 109 -6.98 -7.89 -0.70
N PHE A 110 -6.44 -7.84 0.53
CA PHE A 110 -5.00 -7.96 0.77
C PHE A 110 -4.46 -9.31 0.29
N ARG A 111 -5.14 -10.43 0.58
CA ARG A 111 -4.75 -11.75 0.05
C ARG A 111 -4.73 -11.79 -1.48
N GLY A 112 -5.73 -11.20 -2.12
CA GLY A 112 -5.76 -11.07 -3.59
C GLY A 112 -4.58 -10.25 -4.13
N ALA A 113 -4.25 -9.14 -3.48
CA ALA A 113 -3.13 -8.28 -3.83
C ALA A 113 -1.77 -8.98 -3.64
N GLU A 114 -1.59 -9.74 -2.56
CA GLU A 114 -0.39 -10.54 -2.30
C GLU A 114 -0.19 -11.62 -3.35
N ILE A 115 -1.25 -12.35 -3.74
CA ILE A 115 -1.20 -13.33 -4.83
C ILE A 115 -0.80 -12.64 -6.15
N ALA A 116 -1.41 -11.50 -6.46
CA ALA A 116 -1.08 -10.73 -7.65
C ALA A 116 0.38 -10.25 -7.64
N ALA A 117 0.91 -9.83 -6.48
CA ALA A 117 2.30 -9.42 -6.32
C ALA A 117 3.27 -10.59 -6.54
N VAL A 118 2.97 -11.78 -6.02
CA VAL A 118 3.78 -12.99 -6.25
C VAL A 118 3.80 -13.35 -7.74
N LEU A 119 2.65 -13.34 -8.41
CA LEU A 119 2.58 -13.58 -9.85
C LEU A 119 3.37 -12.52 -10.65
N ALA A 120 3.23 -11.25 -10.28
CA ALA A 120 3.94 -10.14 -10.88
C ALA A 120 5.47 -10.27 -10.69
N LEU A 121 5.93 -10.71 -9.53
CA LEU A 121 7.34 -11.01 -9.28
C LEU A 121 7.87 -12.08 -10.25
N PHE A 122 7.16 -13.20 -10.42
CA PHE A 122 7.55 -14.25 -11.35
C PHE A 122 7.55 -13.77 -12.81
N VAL A 123 6.53 -13.03 -13.22
CA VAL A 123 6.45 -12.45 -14.57
C VAL A 123 7.63 -11.51 -14.79
N GLY A 124 7.86 -10.55 -13.88
CA GLY A 124 8.97 -9.59 -13.96
C GLY A 124 10.33 -10.28 -14.04
N GLY A 125 10.57 -11.27 -13.16
CA GLY A 125 11.79 -12.07 -13.15
C GLY A 125 12.01 -12.85 -14.46
N TYR A 126 10.95 -13.47 -14.99
CA TYR A 126 11.01 -14.15 -16.29
C TYR A 126 11.34 -13.18 -17.43
N ARG A 127 10.71 -12.00 -17.48
CA ARG A 127 11.01 -10.96 -18.49
C ARG A 127 12.47 -10.53 -18.41
N ILE A 128 13.00 -10.27 -17.21
CA ILE A 128 14.41 -9.92 -17.00
C ILE A 128 15.32 -11.06 -17.48
N SER A 129 15.03 -12.31 -17.11
CA SER A 129 15.82 -13.49 -17.51
C SER A 129 15.92 -13.62 -19.04
N ARG A 130 14.79 -13.48 -19.75
CA ARG A 130 14.77 -13.49 -21.22
C ARG A 130 15.56 -12.32 -21.82
N ALA A 131 15.42 -11.13 -21.25
CA ALA A 131 16.15 -9.94 -21.71
C ALA A 131 17.66 -10.05 -21.44
N ARG A 132 18.10 -10.71 -20.36
CA ARG A 132 19.51 -10.98 -20.08
C ARG A 132 20.14 -11.87 -21.15
N ARG A 133 19.45 -12.95 -21.56
CA ARG A 133 19.90 -13.83 -22.65
C ARG A 133 20.05 -13.10 -24.00
N ARG A 134 19.28 -12.03 -24.20
CA ARG A 134 19.34 -11.17 -25.41
C ARG A 134 20.25 -9.94 -25.26
N GLY A 135 20.92 -9.77 -24.12
CA GLY A 135 21.73 -8.57 -23.85
C GLY A 135 20.94 -7.25 -23.73
N THR A 136 19.62 -7.30 -23.54
CA THR A 136 18.71 -6.13 -23.52
C THR A 136 18.18 -5.78 -22.13
N ALA A 137 18.53 -6.52 -21.08
CA ALA A 137 17.98 -6.37 -19.73
C ALA A 137 18.04 -4.93 -19.18
N LEU A 138 19.18 -4.24 -19.30
CA LEU A 138 19.32 -2.86 -18.81
C LEU A 138 18.38 -1.88 -19.55
N ARG A 139 18.14 -2.10 -20.85
CA ARG A 139 17.19 -1.29 -21.62
C ARG A 139 15.74 -1.57 -21.18
N LEU A 140 15.40 -2.83 -20.93
CA LEU A 140 14.10 -3.24 -20.42
C LEU A 140 13.82 -2.62 -19.05
N VAL A 141 14.77 -2.76 -18.11
CA VAL A 141 14.63 -2.20 -16.74
C VAL A 141 14.51 -0.69 -16.79
N ARG A 142 15.39 0.01 -17.53
CA ARG A 142 15.30 1.47 -17.68
C ARG A 142 13.95 1.92 -18.23
N ALA A 143 13.52 1.36 -19.36
CA ALA A 143 12.28 1.78 -20.01
C ALA A 143 11.05 1.43 -19.16
N GLY A 144 10.99 0.22 -18.62
CA GLY A 144 9.85 -0.22 -17.82
C GLY A 144 9.74 0.50 -16.47
N ALA A 145 10.87 0.80 -15.82
CA ALA A 145 10.86 1.59 -14.59
C ALA A 145 10.38 3.03 -14.82
N LEU A 146 10.75 3.66 -15.95
CA LEU A 146 10.24 4.98 -16.31
C LEU A 146 8.74 4.96 -16.61
N VAL A 147 8.26 3.94 -17.34
CA VAL A 147 6.82 3.77 -17.61
C VAL A 147 6.05 3.54 -16.31
N ALA A 148 6.54 2.65 -15.44
CA ALA A 148 5.93 2.37 -14.15
C ALA A 148 5.88 3.61 -13.25
N ALA A 149 6.98 4.38 -13.17
CA ALA A 149 7.03 5.64 -12.44
C ALA A 149 6.01 6.66 -12.98
N GLY A 150 5.86 6.75 -14.31
CA GLY A 150 4.86 7.60 -14.95
C GLY A 150 3.42 7.20 -14.59
N ILE A 151 3.11 5.90 -14.61
CA ILE A 151 1.79 5.38 -14.20
C ILE A 151 1.49 5.76 -12.75
N VAL A 152 2.42 5.46 -11.83
CA VAL A 152 2.23 5.76 -10.41
C VAL A 152 2.16 7.27 -10.14
N ALA A 153 2.92 8.08 -10.87
CA ALA A 153 2.85 9.54 -10.76
C ALA A 153 1.47 10.09 -11.17
N VAL A 154 0.91 9.61 -12.29
CA VAL A 154 -0.43 10.02 -12.73
C VAL A 154 -1.50 9.63 -11.70
N ILE A 155 -1.45 8.39 -11.21
CA ILE A 155 -2.39 7.92 -10.18
C ILE A 155 -2.20 8.72 -8.87
N GLY A 156 -0.95 8.99 -8.48
CA GLY A 156 -0.64 9.76 -7.27
C GLY A 156 -1.13 11.20 -7.34
N VAL A 157 -1.02 11.86 -8.50
CA VAL A 157 -1.59 13.20 -8.73
C VAL A 157 -3.13 13.16 -8.64
N ALA A 158 -3.76 12.15 -9.23
CA ALA A 158 -5.21 11.98 -9.12
C ALA A 158 -5.64 11.78 -7.66
N ALA A 159 -4.94 10.92 -6.91
CA ALA A 159 -5.18 10.69 -5.48
C ALA A 159 -4.99 11.95 -4.63
N ALA A 160 -4.01 12.80 -4.96
CA ALA A 160 -3.78 14.06 -4.25
C ALA A 160 -4.85 15.11 -4.51
N LEU A 161 -5.47 15.12 -5.70
CA LEU A 161 -6.48 16.12 -6.08
C LEU A 161 -7.92 15.67 -5.81
N ALA A 162 -8.15 14.35 -5.75
CA ALA A 162 -9.47 13.74 -5.71
C ALA A 162 -9.52 12.57 -4.72
N PHE A 163 -8.94 12.75 -3.53
CA PHE A 163 -8.79 11.69 -2.54
C PHE A 163 -10.13 11.06 -2.16
N ASP A 164 -11.10 11.85 -1.68
CA ASP A 164 -12.42 11.37 -1.24
C ASP A 164 -13.19 10.58 -2.32
N PRO A 165 -13.38 11.10 -3.56
CA PRO A 165 -14.09 10.33 -4.56
C PRO A 165 -13.33 9.07 -5.01
N LEU A 166 -12.00 9.08 -4.99
CA LEU A 166 -11.21 7.87 -5.28
C LEU A 166 -11.29 6.86 -4.14
N PHE A 167 -11.31 7.32 -2.89
CA PHE A 167 -11.52 6.49 -1.71
C PHE A 167 -12.89 5.83 -1.77
N LEU A 168 -13.95 6.59 -2.03
CA LEU A 168 -15.31 6.05 -2.20
C LEU A 168 -15.40 5.06 -3.37
N LEU A 169 -14.86 5.40 -4.54
CA LEU A 169 -14.86 4.51 -5.70
C LEU A 169 -14.15 3.17 -5.41
N PHE A 170 -13.00 3.22 -4.73
CA PHE A 170 -12.31 2.00 -4.31
C PHE A 170 -13.22 1.14 -3.42
N HIS A 171 -13.86 1.77 -2.43
CA HIS A 171 -14.71 1.04 -1.50
C HIS A 171 -15.97 0.48 -2.15
N ASP A 172 -16.61 1.21 -3.07
CA ASP A 172 -17.77 0.73 -3.82
C ASP A 172 -17.42 -0.50 -4.69
N VAL A 173 -16.21 -0.53 -5.26
CA VAL A 173 -15.75 -1.64 -6.10
C VAL A 173 -15.45 -2.90 -5.27
N PHE A 174 -14.80 -2.76 -4.12
CA PHE A 174 -14.37 -3.89 -3.31
C PHE A 174 -15.37 -4.31 -2.21
N PHE A 175 -16.26 -3.41 -1.81
CA PHE A 175 -17.23 -3.59 -0.74
C PHE A 175 -18.64 -3.14 -1.16
N PRO A 176 -19.22 -3.69 -2.25
CA PRO A 176 -20.50 -3.25 -2.81
C PRO A 176 -21.70 -3.42 -1.86
N GLN A 177 -21.55 -4.21 -0.81
CA GLN A 177 -22.51 -4.36 0.29
C GLN A 177 -22.62 -3.12 1.20
N GLY A 178 -21.71 -2.14 1.09
CA GLY A 178 -21.77 -0.87 1.80
C GLY A 178 -21.29 -0.90 3.26
N ASN A 179 -20.65 -1.97 3.71
CA ASN A 179 -20.17 -2.12 5.09
C ASN A 179 -18.93 -1.26 5.43
N PHE A 180 -18.66 -0.20 4.68
CA PHE A 180 -17.56 0.76 4.91
C PHE A 180 -18.04 2.17 5.27
N LEU A 181 -19.35 2.44 5.18
CA LEU A 181 -19.95 3.74 5.49
C LEU A 181 -20.19 3.90 6.98
N PHE A 182 -19.11 4.10 7.74
CA PHE A 182 -19.21 4.27 9.18
C PHE A 182 -19.60 5.69 9.58
N ASP A 183 -20.33 5.82 10.69
CA ASP A 183 -20.60 7.10 11.32
C ASP A 183 -19.31 7.63 12.00
N PRO A 184 -18.77 8.79 11.57
CA PRO A 184 -17.55 9.37 12.15
C PRO A 184 -17.66 9.66 13.65
N ALA A 185 -18.86 9.87 14.18
CA ALA A 185 -19.05 10.13 15.61
C ALA A 185 -18.82 8.87 16.48
N THR A 186 -19.11 7.68 15.93
CA THR A 186 -19.19 6.44 16.71
C THR A 186 -18.22 5.34 16.27
N SER A 187 -17.54 5.52 15.13
CA SER A 187 -16.57 4.57 14.60
C SER A 187 -15.21 4.64 15.29
N ASN A 188 -14.77 3.52 15.86
CA ASN A 188 -13.40 3.37 16.35
C ASN A 188 -12.42 3.08 15.21
N LEU A 189 -12.88 2.46 14.13
CA LEU A 189 -12.05 2.19 12.96
C LEU A 189 -11.68 3.48 12.23
N LEU A 190 -12.60 4.44 12.10
CA LEU A 190 -12.29 5.78 11.57
C LEU A 190 -11.38 6.59 12.51
N ARG A 191 -11.50 6.42 13.83
CA ARG A 191 -10.58 7.04 14.80
C ARG A 191 -9.16 6.48 14.70
N LEU A 192 -9.04 5.18 14.42
CA LEU A 192 -7.76 4.48 14.21
C LEU A 192 -7.16 4.79 12.83
N TYR A 193 -7.97 4.82 11.78
CA TYR A 193 -7.52 5.08 10.41
C TYR A 193 -8.21 6.32 9.82
N PRO A 194 -7.93 7.50 10.38
CA PRO A 194 -8.47 8.76 9.86
C PRO A 194 -7.88 9.09 8.50
N GLU A 195 -8.46 10.09 7.83
CA GLU A 195 -8.08 10.50 6.46
C GLU A 195 -6.58 10.78 6.32
N TRP A 196 -5.95 11.45 7.29
CA TRP A 196 -4.52 11.75 7.25
C TRP A 196 -3.65 10.48 7.18
N TYR A 197 -4.10 9.37 7.76
CA TYR A 197 -3.38 8.10 7.70
C TYR A 197 -3.41 7.57 6.27
N TRP A 198 -4.59 7.48 5.67
CA TRP A 198 -4.73 6.94 4.32
C TRP A 198 -4.08 7.81 3.25
N GLN A 199 -4.17 9.14 3.37
CA GLN A 199 -3.44 10.06 2.50
C GLN A 199 -1.92 9.90 2.68
N GLY A 200 -1.45 9.81 3.93
CA GLY A 200 -0.05 9.64 4.26
C GLY A 200 0.55 8.34 3.71
N ILE A 201 -0.13 7.21 3.89
CA ILE A 201 0.28 5.92 3.34
C ILE A 201 0.28 5.96 1.80
N THR A 202 -0.78 6.50 1.20
CA THR A 202 -0.89 6.61 -0.27
C THR A 202 0.26 7.42 -0.86
N ALA A 203 0.55 8.58 -0.27
CA ALA A 203 1.66 9.45 -0.66
C ALA A 203 3.02 8.75 -0.43
N GLY A 204 3.20 8.13 0.73
CA GLY A 204 4.41 7.41 1.11
C GLY A 204 4.76 6.28 0.13
N VAL A 205 3.77 5.44 -0.21
CA VAL A 205 3.91 4.38 -1.21
C VAL A 205 4.24 4.95 -2.59
N ALA A 206 3.51 5.96 -3.05
CA ALA A 206 3.72 6.56 -4.36
C ALA A 206 5.13 7.18 -4.48
N VAL A 207 5.56 7.98 -3.50
CA VAL A 207 6.88 8.62 -3.47
C VAL A 207 7.99 7.57 -3.40
N SER A 208 7.86 6.56 -2.53
CA SER A 208 8.86 5.48 -2.39
C SER A 208 8.99 4.70 -3.69
N PHE A 209 7.87 4.37 -4.34
CA PHE A 209 7.84 3.66 -5.60
C PHE A 209 8.55 4.45 -6.71
N ILE A 210 8.18 5.72 -6.88
CA ILE A 210 8.75 6.60 -7.90
C ILE A 210 10.27 6.74 -7.67
N ALA A 211 10.70 6.96 -6.43
CA ALA A 211 12.12 7.07 -6.09
C ALA A 211 12.91 5.80 -6.46
N LEU A 212 12.40 4.62 -6.09
CA LEU A 212 13.04 3.34 -6.40
C LEU A 212 13.06 3.05 -7.91
N ALA A 213 11.98 3.35 -8.63
CA ALA A 213 11.88 3.18 -10.06
C ALA A 213 12.87 4.10 -10.81
N LEU A 214 12.95 5.38 -10.42
CA LEU A 214 13.91 6.32 -10.99
C LEU A 214 15.36 5.93 -10.68
N LEU A 215 15.64 5.43 -9.47
CA LEU A 215 16.95 4.90 -9.12
C LEU A 215 17.33 3.71 -10.00
N ALA A 216 16.42 2.75 -10.20
CA ALA A 216 16.64 1.60 -11.08
C ALA A 216 16.89 2.03 -12.54
N ALA A 217 16.18 3.04 -13.02
CA ALA A 217 16.37 3.61 -14.35
C ALA A 217 17.74 4.32 -14.48
N LEU A 218 18.14 5.09 -13.46
CA LEU A 218 19.42 5.81 -13.41
C LEU A 218 20.62 4.84 -13.41
N ILE A 219 20.57 3.81 -12.55
CA ILE A 219 21.61 2.76 -12.49
C ILE A 219 21.71 2.05 -13.85
N SER A 220 20.58 1.66 -14.43
CA SER A 220 20.53 0.99 -15.73
C SER A 220 21.13 1.87 -16.85
N HIS A 221 20.83 3.17 -16.84
CA HIS A 221 21.38 4.14 -17.79
C HIS A 221 22.90 4.30 -17.62
N GLY A 222 23.39 4.44 -16.38
CA GLY A 222 24.82 4.53 -16.09
C GLY A 222 25.61 3.29 -16.56
N MET A 223 25.07 2.09 -16.31
CA MET A 223 25.68 0.84 -16.77
C MET A 223 25.72 0.72 -18.30
N LEU A 224 24.67 1.17 -19.00
CA LEU A 224 24.63 1.20 -20.47
C LEU A 224 25.71 2.13 -21.04
N ARG A 225 25.90 3.32 -20.43
CA ARG A 225 26.95 4.26 -20.85
C ARG A 225 28.35 3.69 -20.65
N ARG A 226 28.62 3.03 -19.52
CA ARG A 226 29.92 2.38 -19.25
C ARG A 226 30.25 1.31 -20.29
N ARG A 227 29.28 0.45 -20.65
CA ARG A 227 29.47 -0.59 -21.67
C ARG A 227 29.79 -0.02 -23.05
N SER A 228 29.13 1.09 -23.43
CA SER A 228 29.41 1.76 -24.71
C SER A 228 30.86 2.25 -24.79
N ASN A 229 31.37 2.86 -23.71
CA ASN A 229 32.73 3.42 -23.68
C ASN A 229 33.83 2.36 -23.70
N THR A 230 33.57 1.15 -23.19
CA THR A 230 34.55 0.05 -23.23
C THR A 230 34.80 -0.45 -24.66
N TYR A 231 33.76 -0.52 -25.50
CA TYR A 231 33.93 -0.94 -26.90
C TYR A 231 34.65 0.11 -27.75
N THR A 232 34.43 1.40 -27.50
CA THR A 232 35.11 2.49 -28.23
C THR A 232 36.61 2.60 -27.90
N ARG A 233 37.05 2.13 -26.73
CA ARG A 233 38.48 2.13 -26.35
C ARG A 233 39.28 0.92 -26.86
N ALA A 234 38.61 -0.13 -27.34
CA ALA A 234 39.24 -1.36 -27.81
C ALA A 234 39.35 -1.46 -29.33
N ALA A 235 38.92 -0.42 -30.05
CA ALA A 235 39.04 -0.24 -31.50
C ALA A 235 40.05 0.88 -31.79
#